data_AF-A0A7V6QKQ9-F1
#
_entry.id   AF-A0A7V6QKQ9-F1
#
_cell.length_a   1.000
_cell.length_b   1.000
_cell.length_c   1.000
_cell.angle_alpha   90.00
_cell.angle_beta   90.00
_cell.angle_gamma   90.00
#
_symmetry.space_group_name_H-M   'P 1'
#
loop_
_entity.id
_entity.type
_entity.pdbx_description
1 polymer ?
#
loop_
_entity_poly.entity_id
_entity_poly.type
_entity_poly.pdbx_seq_one_letter_code
_entity_poly.pdbx_strand_id
1 'polypeptide(L)'
;MNEPDSSPQIGQLVKILQGRDADQFAIVLKVLDERFVFIADGDKRKFDRPKKKNINHLEFFDYVSPEVQNSISETGRVTNGK
;
A
#
# COMPACT_ATOMS: atom_id res chain seq x y z
N MET A 1 17.51 -0.14 -15.17
CA MET A 1 18.02 0.21 -13.83
C MET A 1 16.80 0.54 -13.00
N ASN A 2 16.32 -0.40 -12.19
CA ASN A 2 15.27 -0.10 -11.22
C ASN A 2 16.00 0.04 -9.89
N GLU A 3 16.36 1.27 -9.53
CA GLU A 3 16.95 1.57 -8.22
C GLU A 3 15.91 1.25 -7.15
N PRO A 4 16.14 0.29 -6.23
CA PRO A 4 15.22 0.03 -5.13
C PRO A 4 15.36 1.07 -3.99
N ASP A 5 15.99 2.21 -4.23
CA ASP A 5 16.24 3.25 -3.23
C ASP A 5 15.01 4.14 -2.95
N SER A 6 13.91 3.93 -3.69
CA SER A 6 12.66 4.59 -3.40
C SER A 6 12.01 3.96 -2.18
N SER A 7 12.22 4.61 -1.04
CA SER A 7 11.47 4.36 0.19
C SER A 7 9.97 4.22 -0.13
N PRO A 8 9.26 3.21 0.43
CA PRO A 8 7.86 2.97 0.11
C PRO A 8 7.02 4.23 0.34
N GLN A 9 6.27 4.65 -0.68
CA GLN A 9 5.45 5.85 -0.58
C GLN A 9 4.01 5.54 -0.22
N ILE A 10 3.38 6.43 0.56
CA ILE A 10 1.95 6.32 0.86
C ILE A 10 1.15 6.58 -0.43
N GLY A 11 0.15 5.74 -0.69
CA GLY A 11 -0.63 5.75 -1.92
C GLY A 11 -0.02 4.91 -3.05
N GLN A 12 1.17 4.34 -2.85
CA GLN A 12 1.86 3.55 -3.87
C GLN A 12 1.20 2.19 -4.08
N LEU A 13 1.06 1.81 -5.35
CA LEU A 13 0.56 0.50 -5.75
C LEU A 13 1.65 -0.56 -5.58
N VAL A 14 1.27 -1.65 -4.92
CA VAL A 14 2.13 -2.79 -4.69
C VAL A 14 1.41 -4.09 -5.04
N LYS A 15 2.14 -5.06 -5.58
CA LYS A 15 1.65 -6.42 -5.80
C LYS A 15 2.22 -7.34 -4.73
N ILE A 16 1.37 -8.20 -4.19
CA ILE A 16 1.77 -9.18 -3.19
C ILE A 16 2.38 -10.39 -3.90
N LEU A 17 3.67 -10.65 -3.69
CA LEU A 17 4.35 -11.77 -4.33
C LEU A 17 4.15 -13.10 -3.59
N GLN A 18 3.97 -13.06 -2.27
CA GLN A 18 3.97 -14.28 -1.45
C GLN A 18 2.92 -14.26 -0.33
N GLY A 19 2.36 -15.42 0.01
CA GLY A 19 1.44 -15.64 1.13
C GLY A 19 -0.02 -15.80 0.68
N ARG A 20 -0.97 -15.67 1.62
CA ARG A 20 -2.40 -15.97 1.39
C ARG A 20 -3.07 -15.11 0.30
N ASP A 21 -2.57 -13.89 0.11
CA ASP A 21 -3.11 -12.93 -0.86
C ASP A 21 -2.10 -12.72 -2.00
N ALA A 22 -1.33 -13.75 -2.36
CA ALA A 22 -0.38 -13.67 -3.47
C ALA A 22 -1.10 -13.34 -4.79
N ASP A 23 -0.41 -12.61 -5.65
CA ASP A 23 -0.88 -12.06 -6.92
C ASP A 23 -1.93 -10.93 -6.82
N GLN A 24 -2.35 -10.55 -5.61
CA GLN A 24 -3.27 -9.42 -5.43
C GLN A 24 -2.52 -8.08 -5.37
N PHE A 25 -3.19 -7.04 -5.85
CA PHE A 25 -2.73 -5.67 -5.76
C PHE A 25 -3.26 -5.02 -4.47
N ALA A 26 -2.44 -4.15 -3.89
CA ALA A 26 -2.83 -3.35 -2.74
C ALA A 26 -2.15 -1.99 -2.80
N ILE A 27 -2.65 -1.05 -2.01
CA ILE A 27 -2.09 0.28 -1.84
C ILE A 27 -1.42 0.38 -0.48
N VAL A 28 -0.23 0.97 -0.45
CA VAL A 28 0.47 1.30 0.79
C VAL A 28 -0.26 2.44 1.49
N LEU A 29 -0.78 2.18 2.68
CA LEU A 29 -1.45 3.20 3.50
C LEU A 29 -0.49 3.90 4.46
N LYS A 30 0.49 3.16 4.99
CA LYS A 30 1.43 3.67 5.97
C LYS A 30 2.69 2.83 5.98
N VAL A 31 3.84 3.49 6.08
CA VAL A 31 5.11 2.83 6.36
C VAL A 31 5.27 2.75 7.88
N LEU A 32 5.50 1.54 8.39
CA LEU A 32 5.74 1.34 9.82
C LEU A 32 7.24 1.45 10.12
N ASP A 33 8.03 0.72 9.35
CA ASP A 33 9.47 0.58 9.50
C ASP A 33 10.07 0.30 8.12
N GLU A 34 11.40 0.25 8.03
CA GLU A 34 12.14 -0.12 6.80
C GLU A 34 11.82 -1.53 6.30
N ARG A 35 11.21 -2.38 7.13
CA ARG A 35 10.87 -3.78 6.76
C ARG A 35 9.39 -4.02 6.57
N PHE A 36 8.54 -3.13 7.09
CA PHE A 36 7.10 -3.39 7.19
C PHE A 36 6.26 -2.18 6.78
N VAL A 37 5.21 -2.48 6.03
CA VAL A 37 4.21 -1.50 5.60
C VAL A 37 2.80 -2.01 5.93
N PHE A 38 1.87 -1.08 6.03
CA PHE A 38 0.44 -1.35 6.03
C PHE A 38 -0.11 -1.20 4.62
N ILE A 39 -0.77 -2.25 4.15
CA ILE A 39 -1.43 -2.28 2.83
C ILE A 39 -2.94 -2.47 2.96
N ALA A 40 -3.68 -1.93 2.00
CA ALA A 40 -5.13 -2.12 1.85
C ALA A 40 -5.48 -2.29 0.37
N ASP A 41 -6.47 -3.14 0.08
CA ASP A 41 -6.92 -3.41 -1.30
C ASP A 41 -8.28 -2.76 -1.62
N GLY A 42 -8.96 -2.19 -0.62
CA GLY A 42 -10.25 -1.51 -0.79
C GLY A 42 -11.47 -2.44 -0.77
N ASP A 43 -11.31 -3.74 -1.04
CA ASP A 43 -12.38 -4.74 -1.01
C ASP A 43 -12.45 -5.44 0.35
N LYS A 44 -11.53 -6.37 0.62
CA LYS A 44 -11.50 -7.16 1.87
C LYS A 44 -10.70 -6.48 2.98
N ARG A 45 -9.76 -5.61 2.61
CA ARG A 45 -8.89 -4.87 3.54
C ARG A 45 -9.10 -3.38 3.34
N LYS A 46 -9.93 -2.78 4.19
CA LYS A 46 -10.20 -1.33 4.23
C LYS A 46 -9.19 -0.59 5.09
N PHE A 47 -9.19 0.74 5.00
CA PHE A 47 -8.33 1.63 5.80
C PHE A 47 -8.34 1.33 7.30
N ASP A 48 -9.49 0.94 7.86
CA ASP A 48 -9.63 0.62 9.29
C ASP A 48 -9.01 -0.73 9.71
N ARG A 49 -8.76 -1.65 8.76
CA ARG A 49 -8.17 -2.97 9.05
C ARG A 49 -7.04 -3.29 8.06
N PRO A 50 -5.97 -2.46 8.04
CA PRO A 50 -4.88 -2.65 7.12
C PRO A 50 -4.13 -3.95 7.44
N LYS A 51 -3.51 -4.53 6.42
CA LYS A 51 -2.67 -5.72 6.60
C LYS A 51 -1.21 -5.30 6.79
N LYS A 52 -0.58 -5.73 7.88
CA LYS A 52 0.88 -5.62 8.02
C LYS A 52 1.53 -6.58 7.03
N LYS A 53 2.42 -6.05 6.18
CA LYS A 53 3.15 -6.83 5.17
C LYS A 53 4.63 -6.47 5.22
N ASN A 54 5.47 -7.47 4.98
CA ASN A 54 6.90 -7.26 4.83
C ASN A 54 7.19 -6.76 3.41
N ILE A 55 8.01 -5.72 3.28
CA ILE A 55 8.35 -5.12 1.99
C ILE A 55 9.02 -6.11 1.03
N ASN A 56 9.76 -7.10 1.55
CA ASN A 56 10.45 -8.12 0.75
C ASN A 56 9.47 -9.06 0.03
N HIS A 57 8.20 -9.06 0.43
CA HIS A 57 7.14 -9.87 -0.18
C HIS A 57 6.20 -9.03 -1.06
N LEU A 58 6.60 -7.79 -1.35
CA LEU A 58 5.87 -6.84 -2.15
C LEU A 58 6.72 -6.45 -3.36
N GLU A 59 6.05 -6.32 -4.49
CA GLU A 59 6.60 -5.70 -5.69
C GLU A 59 6.02 -4.29 -5.78
N PHE A 60 6.89 -3.29 -5.83
CA PHE A 60 6.52 -1.89 -5.89
C PHE A 60 6.40 -1.43 -7.33
N PHE A 61 5.35 -0.68 -7.63
CA PHE A 61 5.15 -0.05 -8.94
C PHE A 61 5.44 1.45 -8.85
N ASP A 62 5.90 2.03 -9.95
CA ASP A 62 6.01 3.50 -10.15
C ASP A 62 4.64 4.14 -10.39
N TYR A 63 3.61 3.63 -9.72
CA TYR A 63 2.26 4.17 -9.76
C TYR A 63 1.80 4.49 -8.35
N VAL A 64 1.51 5.76 -8.11
CA VAL A 64 0.95 6.26 -6.86
C VAL A 64 -0.46 6.73 -7.15
N SER A 65 -1.45 6.19 -6.44
CA SER A 65 -2.84 6.61 -6.59
C SER A 65 -3.03 8.00 -5.98
N PRO A 66 -3.32 9.04 -6.79
CA PRO A 66 -3.50 10.39 -6.30
C PRO A 66 -4.73 10.48 -5.39
N GLU A 67 -5.75 9.65 -5.61
CA GLU A 67 -6.95 9.62 -4.76
C GLU A 67 -6.62 9.19 -3.32
N VAL A 68 -5.76 8.18 -3.16
CA VAL A 68 -5.35 7.70 -1.85
C VAL A 68 -4.43 8.72 -1.18
N GLN A 69 -3.50 9.30 -1.95
CA GLN A 69 -2.60 10.33 -1.45
C GLN A 69 -3.37 11.58 -0.98
N ASN A 70 -4.30 12.08 -1.79
CA ASN A 70 -5.16 13.22 -1.44
C ASN A 70 -6.06 12.89 -0.24
N SER A 71 -6.71 11.72 -0.24
CA SER A 71 -7.57 11.33 0.89
C SER A 71 -6.81 11.25 2.21
N ILE A 72 -5.60 10.67 2.21
CA ILE A 72 -4.76 10.58 3.42
C ILE A 72 -4.21 11.96 3.80
N SER A 73 -3.80 12.79 2.83
CA SER A 73 -3.24 14.11 3.11
C SER A 73 -4.29 15.13 3.56
N GLU A 74 -5.49 15.11 3.00
CA GLU A 74 -6.56 16.07 3.30
C GLU A 74 -7.34 15.69 4.56
N THR A 75 -7.60 14.41 4.78
CA THR A 75 -8.54 13.97 5.83
C THR A 75 -7.96 12.96 6.81
N GLY A 76 -6.73 12.49 6.59
CA GLY A 76 -6.11 11.43 7.41
C GLY A 76 -6.81 10.07 7.30
N ARG A 77 -7.79 9.92 6.39
CA ARG A 77 -8.60 8.70 6.24
C ARG A 77 -9.04 8.52 4.79
N VAL A 78 -8.92 7.31 4.26
CA VAL A 78 -9.56 6.99 2.98
C VAL A 78 -11.00 6.60 3.26
N THR A 79 -11.96 7.47 2.94
CA THR A 79 -13.39 7.13 2.99
C THR A 79 -13.70 6.14 1.88
N ASN A 80 -14.22 4.96 2.24
CA ASN A 80 -14.68 3.97 1.27
C ASN A 80 -15.83 4.59 0.47
N GLY A 81 -15.53 5.04 -0.76
CA GLY A 81 -16.55 5.41 -1.73
C GLY A 81 -17.49 4.23 -1.94
N LYS A 82 -18.78 4.51 -1.88
CA LYS A 82 -19.89 3.56 -1.90
C LYS A 82 -19.91 2.67 -3.15
#